data_AF-W6MRS1-F1
#
_entry.id   AF-W6MRS1-F1
#
_cell.length_a   1.000
_cell.length_b   1.000
_cell.length_c   1.000
_cell.angle_alpha   90.00
_cell.angle_beta   90.00
_cell.angle_gamma   90.00
#
_symmetry.space_group_name_H-M   'P 1'
#
loop_
_entity.id
_entity.type
_entity.pdbx_description
1 polymer ?
#
loop_
_entity_poly.entity_id
_entity_poly.type
_entity_poly.pdbx_seq_one_letter_code
_entity_poly.pdbx_strand_id
1 'polypeptide(L)'
;MSANAYATLLTSDSYLPGALVLGRRLALLSSAPCSLVVLVSDNVSKSSRQLLAEVYDSVVLVPRIISKDIPNLHLLGRPDLEDTLTKCHLWNLPFSKVVYLDADVVPVQSLDLLFEEELGPGDVLAAPDSGWPDYFNSGVLVLKPHAATYDELINEAAKEGSSFDGGDQGLFNTVFPDWNRLSFCYNVTQQASSQYEYLPALLANASKVRAFHFIGSQKPWESRAFETCGYPDSSRPFYAAWWDTFDTHYFGERAAAVFTASSGVDTELPEGLLTTTVDKTLGEAWNLSLDKHVNEWDREETSGYTPGVLELNPPKELVEAYEVNDDKVEPEKQFPWDAHKVPATRYFPEDR
;
A
#
# COMPACT_ATOMS: atom_id res chain seq x y z
N MET A 1 19.46 -17.76 2.91
CA MET A 1 18.23 -17.10 2.43
C MET A 1 17.06 -17.95 2.86
N SER A 2 15.97 -17.34 3.33
CA SER A 2 14.73 -18.10 3.58
C SER A 2 14.15 -18.61 2.26
N ALA A 3 13.35 -19.67 2.30
CA ALA A 3 12.58 -20.15 1.16
C ALA A 3 11.51 -19.14 0.71
N ASN A 4 11.04 -18.28 1.61
CA ASN A 4 9.97 -17.31 1.36
C ASN A 4 10.48 -15.88 1.43
N ALA A 5 9.83 -14.97 0.71
CA ALA A 5 10.15 -13.54 0.77
C ALA A 5 8.90 -12.66 0.74
N TYR A 6 8.95 -11.56 1.50
CA TYR A 6 8.19 -10.37 1.13
C TYR A 6 9.00 -9.57 0.11
N ALA A 7 8.33 -9.12 -0.95
CA ALA A 7 8.96 -8.34 -2.01
C ALA A 7 8.24 -7.00 -2.21
N THR A 8 8.99 -5.98 -2.58
CA THR A 8 8.45 -4.73 -3.15
C THR A 8 9.31 -4.29 -4.34
N LEU A 9 8.83 -3.33 -5.12
CA LEU A 9 9.51 -2.76 -6.27
C LEU A 9 9.60 -1.24 -6.13
N LEU A 10 10.77 -0.69 -6.43
CA LEU A 10 10.99 0.73 -6.53
C LEU A 10 11.53 1.09 -7.91
N THR A 11 10.72 1.82 -8.68
CA THR A 11 11.12 2.34 -10.00
C THR A 11 11.37 3.84 -10.01
N SER A 12 11.16 4.53 -8.89
CA SER A 12 11.41 5.97 -8.74
C SER A 12 11.76 6.26 -7.29
N ASP A 13 12.66 7.21 -7.08
CA ASP A 13 13.01 7.68 -5.74
C ASP A 13 11.80 8.25 -4.98
N SER A 14 10.79 8.78 -5.67
CA SER A 14 9.58 9.35 -5.06
C SER A 14 8.81 8.37 -4.17
N TYR A 15 8.97 7.06 -4.38
CA TYR A 15 8.34 6.01 -3.59
C TYR A 15 9.22 5.51 -2.43
N LEU A 16 10.45 6.00 -2.29
CA LEU A 16 11.38 5.60 -1.22
C LEU A 16 10.75 5.66 0.18
N PRO A 17 10.03 6.73 0.59
CA PRO A 17 9.42 6.78 1.91
C PRO A 17 8.44 5.64 2.15
N GLY A 18 7.64 5.31 1.13
CA GLY A 18 6.69 4.20 1.15
C GLY A 18 7.39 2.85 1.33
N ALA A 19 8.41 2.56 0.52
CA ALA A 19 9.15 1.31 0.60
C ALA A 19 9.87 1.14 1.95
N LEU A 20 10.43 2.21 2.52
CA LEU A 20 11.04 2.16 3.85
C LEU A 20 10.02 1.84 4.95
N VAL A 21 8.87 2.51 4.93
CA VAL A 21 7.78 2.25 5.89
C VAL A 21 7.26 0.83 5.74
N LEU A 22 6.98 0.38 4.50
CA LEU A 22 6.54 -0.98 4.22
C LEU A 22 7.48 -2.03 4.81
N GLY A 23 8.79 -1.92 4.54
CA GLY A 23 9.80 -2.86 5.04
C GLY A 23 9.86 -2.88 6.57
N ARG A 24 9.82 -1.71 7.23
CA ARG A 24 9.79 -1.61 8.71
C ARG A 24 8.53 -2.24 9.31
N ARG A 25 7.35 -2.04 8.69
CA ARG A 25 6.10 -2.64 9.15
C ARG A 25 6.09 -4.15 8.98
N LEU A 26 6.57 -4.66 7.85
CA LEU A 26 6.71 -6.10 7.63
C LEU A 26 7.65 -6.72 8.67
N ALA A 27 8.82 -6.10 8.93
CA ALA A 27 9.75 -6.56 9.96
C ALA A 27 9.14 -6.55 11.37
N LEU A 28 8.27 -5.59 11.68
CA LEU A 28 7.59 -5.49 12.97
C LEU A 28 6.46 -6.52 13.13
N LEU A 29 5.71 -6.78 12.06
CA LEU A 29 4.47 -7.57 12.10
C LEU A 29 4.68 -9.04 11.76
N SER A 30 5.71 -9.38 10.99
CA SER A 30 5.99 -10.75 10.56
C SER A 30 6.77 -11.52 11.62
N SER A 31 6.35 -12.75 11.82
CA SER A 31 7.06 -13.75 12.63
C SER A 31 7.54 -14.94 11.78
N ALA A 32 7.12 -15.00 10.51
CA ALA A 32 7.48 -16.05 9.60
C ALA A 32 8.97 -15.96 9.23
N PRO A 33 9.66 -17.11 9.04
CA PRO A 33 11.00 -17.12 8.49
C PRO A 33 10.91 -16.72 7.01
N CYS A 34 11.08 -15.44 6.70
CA CYS A 34 11.06 -14.89 5.35
C CYS A 34 12.17 -13.84 5.18
N SER A 35 12.54 -13.53 3.94
CA SER A 35 13.48 -12.45 3.62
C SER A 35 12.71 -11.21 3.16
N LEU A 36 13.16 -10.02 3.51
CA LEU A 36 12.67 -8.77 2.96
C LEU A 36 13.50 -8.39 1.72
N VAL A 37 12.85 -8.30 0.56
CA VAL A 37 13.50 -8.03 -0.72
C VAL A 37 12.90 -6.79 -1.36
N VAL A 38 13.75 -5.92 -1.88
CA VAL A 38 13.32 -4.80 -2.73
C VAL A 38 14.01 -4.90 -4.07
N LEU A 39 13.22 -4.88 -5.14
CA LEU A 39 13.72 -4.74 -6.50
C LEU A 39 13.85 -3.24 -6.78
N VAL A 40 14.95 -2.84 -7.40
CA VAL A 40 15.20 -1.46 -7.80
C VAL A 40 15.63 -1.41 -9.25
N SER A 41 15.15 -0.44 -10.02
CA SER A 41 15.70 -0.15 -11.34
C SER A 41 16.93 0.77 -11.27
N ASP A 42 17.58 0.96 -12.40
CA ASP A 42 18.79 1.78 -12.55
C ASP A 42 18.58 3.27 -12.26
N ASN A 43 17.36 3.79 -12.44
CA ASN A 43 16.95 5.15 -12.14
C ASN A 43 16.77 5.46 -10.65
N VAL A 44 16.77 4.47 -9.76
CA VAL A 44 16.79 4.69 -8.31
C VAL A 44 18.18 5.16 -7.89
N SER A 45 18.26 6.27 -7.17
CA SER A 45 19.55 6.89 -6.79
C SER A 45 20.39 6.01 -5.88
N LYS A 46 21.70 6.30 -5.81
CA LYS A 46 22.60 5.57 -4.92
C LYS A 46 22.22 5.78 -3.45
N SER A 47 21.87 7.00 -3.07
CA SER A 47 21.40 7.33 -1.72
C SER A 47 20.14 6.54 -1.33
N SER A 48 19.13 6.46 -2.21
CA SER A 48 17.94 5.62 -2.01
C SER A 48 18.30 4.15 -1.81
N ARG A 49 19.17 3.58 -2.65
CA ARG A 49 19.62 2.18 -2.51
C ARG A 49 20.35 1.92 -1.18
N GLN A 50 21.13 2.89 -0.69
CA GLN A 50 21.80 2.79 0.61
C GLN A 50 20.80 2.81 1.77
N LEU A 51 19.79 3.67 1.72
CA LEU A 51 18.72 3.73 2.73
C LEU A 51 17.87 2.44 2.73
N LEU A 52 17.55 1.90 1.55
CA LEU A 52 16.84 0.62 1.42
C LEU A 52 17.62 -0.54 2.04
N ALA A 53 18.94 -0.57 1.89
CA ALA A 53 19.79 -1.62 2.44
C ALA A 53 19.82 -1.65 3.98
N GLU A 54 19.29 -0.64 4.67
CA GLU A 54 19.11 -0.66 6.14
C GLU A 54 17.86 -1.41 6.60
N VAL A 55 16.93 -1.67 5.68
CA VAL A 55 15.60 -2.22 5.97
C VAL A 55 15.44 -3.60 5.33
N TYR A 56 15.92 -3.75 4.10
CA TYR A 56 15.75 -4.96 3.30
C TYR A 56 17.00 -5.85 3.39
N ASP A 57 16.79 -7.16 3.50
CA ASP A 57 17.87 -8.16 3.46
C ASP A 57 18.56 -8.18 2.08
N SER A 58 17.86 -7.77 1.02
CA SER A 58 18.38 -7.73 -0.33
C SER A 58 17.79 -6.58 -1.14
N VAL A 59 18.68 -5.75 -1.69
CA VAL A 59 18.36 -4.72 -2.70
C VAL A 59 18.83 -5.26 -4.05
N VAL A 60 17.88 -5.67 -4.89
CA VAL A 60 18.14 -6.36 -6.17
C VAL A 60 17.99 -5.39 -7.32
N LEU A 61 19.09 -5.06 -7.99
CA LEU A 61 19.06 -4.24 -9.20
C LEU A 61 18.50 -5.07 -10.36
N VAL A 62 17.43 -4.60 -10.99
CA VAL A 62 16.77 -5.26 -12.12
C VAL A 62 16.67 -4.35 -13.35
N PRO A 63 16.75 -4.89 -14.57
CA PRO A 63 16.54 -4.10 -15.78
C PRO A 63 15.11 -3.58 -15.88
N ARG A 64 14.94 -2.31 -16.28
CA ARG A 64 13.62 -1.72 -16.54
C ARG A 64 12.91 -2.43 -17.68
N ILE A 65 11.61 -2.62 -17.52
CA ILE A 65 10.69 -3.05 -18.59
C ILE A 65 9.71 -1.90 -18.78
N ILE A 66 9.81 -1.22 -19.91
CA ILE A 66 9.02 -0.03 -20.23
C ILE A 66 7.82 -0.45 -21.07
N SER A 67 6.63 -0.03 -20.65
CA SER A 67 5.39 -0.24 -21.39
C SER A 67 5.42 0.46 -22.75
N LYS A 68 4.95 -0.22 -23.80
CA LYS A 68 4.73 0.38 -25.12
C LYS A 68 3.37 1.08 -25.22
N ASP A 69 2.47 0.82 -24.27
CA ASP A 69 1.09 1.30 -24.25
C ASP A 69 0.93 2.64 -23.52
N ILE A 70 1.84 3.58 -23.81
CA ILE A 70 1.88 4.93 -23.23
C ILE A 70 0.51 5.68 -23.35
N PRO A 71 -0.26 5.56 -24.44
CA PRO A 71 -1.58 6.19 -24.51
C PRO A 71 -2.57 5.72 -23.43
N ASN A 72 -2.53 4.45 -23.02
CA ASN A 72 -3.42 3.91 -21.99
C ASN A 72 -3.06 4.43 -20.60
N LEU A 73 -1.76 4.60 -20.31
CA LEU A 73 -1.30 5.27 -19.09
C LEU A 73 -1.78 6.72 -19.00
N HIS A 74 -1.84 7.43 -20.12
CA HIS A 74 -2.44 8.75 -20.17
C HIS A 74 -3.95 8.72 -19.94
N LEU A 75 -4.67 7.71 -20.43
CA LEU A 75 -6.10 7.53 -20.13
C LEU A 75 -6.35 7.26 -18.64
N LEU A 76 -5.46 6.51 -17.97
CA LEU A 76 -5.47 6.36 -16.52
C LEU A 76 -5.06 7.62 -15.75
N GLY A 77 -4.46 8.61 -16.43
CA GLY A 77 -3.85 9.78 -15.79
C GLY A 77 -2.59 9.44 -14.97
N ARG A 78 -1.89 8.35 -15.31
CA ARG A 78 -0.76 7.78 -14.54
C ARG A 78 0.47 7.52 -15.41
N PRO A 79 1.10 8.56 -16.01
CA PRO A 79 2.31 8.40 -16.81
C PRO A 79 3.49 7.84 -16.00
N ASP A 80 3.46 7.97 -14.67
CA ASP A 80 4.46 7.44 -13.74
C ASP A 80 4.50 5.91 -13.69
N LEU A 81 3.51 5.21 -14.27
CA LEU A 81 3.44 3.75 -14.29
C LEU A 81 4.16 3.12 -15.49
N GLU A 82 4.90 3.89 -16.30
CA GLU A 82 5.60 3.38 -17.50
C GLU A 82 6.56 2.22 -17.22
N ASP A 83 7.15 2.20 -16.03
CA ASP A 83 8.13 1.21 -15.60
C ASP A 83 7.52 0.06 -14.79
N THR A 84 6.21 0.06 -14.56
CA THR A 84 5.56 -0.93 -13.70
C THR A 84 5.70 -2.35 -14.21
N LEU A 85 5.87 -2.55 -15.53
CA LEU A 85 6.12 -3.87 -16.09
C LEU A 85 7.42 -4.50 -15.56
N THR A 86 8.34 -3.70 -14.99
CA THR A 86 9.53 -4.19 -14.27
C THR A 86 9.18 -5.18 -13.15
N LYS A 87 7.94 -5.12 -12.65
CA LYS A 87 7.34 -6.07 -11.70
C LYS A 87 7.31 -7.51 -12.20
N CYS A 88 7.42 -7.76 -13.51
CA CYS A 88 7.54 -9.12 -14.05
C CYS A 88 8.74 -9.88 -13.46
N HIS A 89 9.82 -9.19 -13.06
CA HIS A 89 11.01 -9.82 -12.45
C HIS A 89 10.72 -10.57 -11.15
N LEU A 90 9.56 -10.35 -10.51
CA LEU A 90 9.14 -11.14 -9.34
C LEU A 90 9.11 -12.64 -9.63
N TRP A 91 8.74 -13.05 -10.85
CA TRP A 91 8.71 -14.46 -11.24
C TRP A 91 10.08 -15.08 -11.50
N ASN A 92 11.15 -14.28 -11.49
CA ASN A 92 12.53 -14.72 -11.67
C ASN A 92 13.36 -14.68 -10.37
N LEU A 93 12.71 -14.41 -9.22
CA LEU A 93 13.40 -14.37 -7.93
C LEU A 93 13.75 -15.78 -7.42
N PRO A 94 14.86 -15.94 -6.66
CA PRO A 94 15.31 -17.24 -6.16
C PRO A 94 14.57 -17.68 -4.87
N PHE A 95 13.25 -17.56 -4.85
CA PHE A 95 12.41 -17.95 -3.70
C PHE A 95 11.38 -19.00 -4.11
N SER A 96 10.92 -19.78 -3.13
CA SER A 96 9.86 -20.77 -3.32
C SER A 96 8.47 -20.13 -3.37
N LYS A 97 8.26 -19.05 -2.61
CA LYS A 97 7.04 -18.26 -2.59
C LYS A 97 7.36 -16.80 -2.27
N VAL A 98 6.71 -15.89 -2.97
CA VAL A 98 6.85 -14.44 -2.81
C VAL A 98 5.49 -13.85 -2.49
N VAL A 99 5.42 -13.05 -1.43
CA VAL A 99 4.30 -12.15 -1.16
C VAL A 99 4.76 -10.75 -1.52
N TYR A 100 4.28 -10.25 -2.64
CA TYR A 100 4.60 -8.92 -3.12
C TYR A 100 3.61 -7.88 -2.59
N LEU A 101 4.13 -6.71 -2.25
CA LEU A 101 3.35 -5.52 -1.91
C LEU A 101 3.92 -4.28 -2.62
N ASP A 102 3.06 -3.47 -3.23
CA ASP A 102 3.46 -2.15 -3.74
C ASP A 102 3.92 -1.24 -2.58
N ALA A 103 4.84 -0.31 -2.88
CA ALA A 103 5.46 0.56 -1.88
C ALA A 103 4.49 1.53 -1.18
N ASP A 104 3.27 1.68 -1.71
CA ASP A 104 2.15 2.46 -1.15
C ASP A 104 1.11 1.58 -0.41
N VAL A 105 1.45 0.33 -0.12
CA VAL A 105 0.67 -0.55 0.76
C VAL A 105 1.18 -0.46 2.19
N VAL A 106 0.26 -0.41 3.14
CA VAL A 106 0.52 -0.39 4.59
C VAL A 106 -0.10 -1.61 5.25
N PRO A 107 0.71 -2.62 5.61
CA PRO A 107 0.26 -3.75 6.42
C PRO A 107 -0.09 -3.26 7.83
N VAL A 108 -1.30 -3.50 8.32
CA VAL A 108 -1.73 -3.18 9.70
C VAL A 108 -1.76 -4.39 10.63
N GLN A 109 -1.69 -5.59 10.08
CA GLN A 109 -1.56 -6.84 10.82
C GLN A 109 -0.61 -7.78 10.08
N SER A 110 -0.19 -8.87 10.74
CA SER A 110 0.64 -9.91 10.10
C SER A 110 -0.02 -10.44 8.83
N LEU A 111 0.82 -10.69 7.80
CA LEU A 111 0.47 -11.26 6.52
C LEU A 111 1.04 -12.68 6.36
N ASP A 112 1.57 -13.27 7.43
CA ASP A 112 2.34 -14.52 7.39
C ASP A 112 1.51 -15.69 6.82
N LEU A 113 0.20 -15.69 7.06
CA LEU A 113 -0.73 -16.71 6.54
C LEU A 113 -0.73 -16.80 5.01
N LEU A 114 -0.36 -15.73 4.29
CA LEU A 114 -0.23 -15.77 2.83
C LEU A 114 0.87 -16.74 2.38
N PHE A 115 1.86 -17.03 3.22
CA PHE A 115 2.86 -18.05 2.92
C PHE A 115 2.33 -19.48 3.06
N GLU A 116 1.19 -19.69 3.72
CA GLU A 116 0.56 -20.99 3.93
C GLU A 116 -0.42 -21.35 2.81
N GLU A 117 -0.93 -20.37 2.07
CA GLU A 117 -1.90 -20.57 0.97
C GLU A 117 -1.37 -21.52 -0.11
N GLU A 118 -2.17 -22.49 -0.54
CA GLU A 118 -1.78 -23.39 -1.62
C GLU A 118 -1.82 -22.67 -2.97
N LEU A 119 -0.73 -22.74 -3.73
CA LEU A 119 -0.60 -22.07 -5.01
C LEU A 119 0.20 -22.95 -6.00
N GLY A 120 -0.36 -23.18 -7.18
CA GLY A 120 0.29 -23.89 -8.27
C GLY A 120 1.41 -23.06 -8.93
N PRO A 121 2.32 -23.69 -9.68
CA PRO A 121 3.23 -22.97 -10.58
C PRO A 121 2.43 -22.24 -11.67
N GLY A 122 2.69 -20.94 -11.87
CA GLY A 122 1.97 -20.12 -12.85
C GLY A 122 0.66 -19.53 -12.36
N ASP A 123 0.21 -19.89 -11.15
CA ASP A 123 -0.94 -19.24 -10.52
C ASP A 123 -0.53 -17.94 -9.82
N VAL A 124 -1.50 -17.04 -9.69
CA VAL A 124 -1.40 -15.86 -8.83
C VAL A 124 -2.58 -15.80 -7.87
N LEU A 125 -2.32 -15.40 -6.63
CA LEU A 125 -3.35 -15.13 -5.63
C LEU A 125 -3.35 -13.63 -5.32
N ALA A 126 -4.49 -12.97 -5.57
CA ALA A 126 -4.61 -11.53 -5.52
C ALA A 126 -6.05 -11.10 -5.18
N ALA A 127 -6.19 -9.91 -4.58
CA ALA A 127 -7.50 -9.38 -4.20
C ALA A 127 -8.22 -8.79 -5.43
N PRO A 128 -9.55 -8.85 -5.50
CA PRO A 128 -10.30 -8.20 -6.58
C PRO A 128 -10.07 -6.68 -6.55
N ASP A 129 -10.01 -6.07 -7.73
CA ASP A 129 -10.00 -4.63 -7.87
C ASP A 129 -11.35 -4.03 -7.44
N SER A 130 -11.32 -2.90 -6.73
CA SER A 130 -12.53 -2.26 -6.22
C SER A 130 -13.37 -1.58 -7.30
N GLY A 131 -12.75 -1.16 -8.40
CA GLY A 131 -13.42 -0.51 -9.53
C GLY A 131 -14.01 -1.53 -10.51
N TRP A 132 -13.27 -2.60 -10.81
CA TRP A 132 -13.72 -3.67 -11.70
C TRP A 132 -13.39 -5.06 -11.12
N PRO A 133 -14.30 -5.67 -10.33
CA PRO A 133 -13.99 -6.86 -9.52
C PRO A 133 -13.80 -8.17 -10.31
N ASP A 134 -14.04 -8.16 -11.62
CA ASP A 134 -13.66 -9.26 -12.53
C ASP A 134 -12.17 -9.23 -12.88
N TYR A 135 -11.44 -8.21 -12.43
CA TYR A 135 -9.99 -8.13 -12.44
C TYR A 135 -9.46 -8.09 -11.01
N PHE A 136 -8.22 -8.54 -10.82
CA PHE A 136 -7.53 -8.36 -9.55
C PHE A 136 -6.71 -7.08 -9.52
N ASN A 137 -6.54 -6.54 -8.32
CA ASN A 137 -5.61 -5.46 -8.05
C ASN A 137 -4.19 -6.03 -7.88
N SER A 138 -3.22 -5.49 -8.60
CA SER A 138 -1.84 -6.01 -8.60
C SER A 138 -0.98 -5.48 -7.44
N GLY A 139 -1.55 -4.68 -6.53
CA GLY A 139 -0.81 -4.09 -5.42
C GLY A 139 -0.41 -5.06 -4.32
N VAL A 140 -1.10 -6.21 -4.21
CA VAL A 140 -0.70 -7.32 -3.34
C VAL A 140 -0.88 -8.62 -4.10
N LEU A 141 0.23 -9.35 -4.29
CA LEU A 141 0.26 -10.60 -5.04
C LEU A 141 0.93 -11.68 -4.19
N VAL A 142 0.41 -12.89 -4.24
CA VAL A 142 1.12 -14.09 -3.79
C VAL A 142 1.42 -14.93 -5.03
N LEU A 143 2.69 -15.26 -5.23
CA LEU A 143 3.16 -15.98 -6.41
C LEU A 143 4.29 -16.96 -6.07
N LYS A 144 4.51 -17.91 -6.96
CA LYS A 144 5.69 -18.78 -6.95
C LYS A 144 6.56 -18.44 -8.15
N PRO A 145 7.81 -17.98 -7.97
CA PRO A 145 8.72 -17.76 -9.08
C PRO A 145 8.81 -19.00 -9.97
N HIS A 146 8.64 -18.79 -11.28
CA HIS A 146 8.52 -19.86 -12.26
C HIS A 146 8.99 -19.37 -13.63
N ALA A 147 10.06 -20.00 -14.16
CA ALA A 147 10.74 -19.52 -15.36
C ALA A 147 9.83 -19.43 -16.59
N ALA A 148 8.96 -20.42 -16.82
CA ALA A 148 8.06 -20.38 -17.99
C ALA A 148 7.03 -19.25 -17.88
N THR A 149 6.54 -18.94 -16.67
CA THR A 149 5.61 -17.84 -16.43
C THR A 149 6.32 -16.50 -16.58
N TYR A 150 7.58 -16.40 -16.13
CA TYR A 150 8.40 -15.23 -16.41
C TYR A 150 8.59 -15.01 -17.92
N ASP A 151 8.97 -16.04 -18.66
CA ASP A 151 9.14 -15.94 -20.12
C ASP A 151 7.84 -15.53 -20.82
N GLU A 152 6.69 -16.07 -20.39
CA GLU A 152 5.37 -15.68 -20.87
C GLU A 152 5.06 -14.20 -20.60
N LEU A 153 5.26 -13.73 -19.36
CA LEU A 153 5.08 -12.32 -18.99
C LEU A 153 5.96 -11.38 -19.82
N ILE A 154 7.23 -11.73 -20.03
CA ILE A 154 8.15 -10.92 -20.85
C ILE A 154 7.71 -10.90 -22.31
N ASN A 155 7.27 -12.04 -22.85
CA ASN A 155 6.78 -12.12 -24.22
C ASN A 155 5.47 -11.34 -24.41
N GLU A 156 4.58 -11.38 -23.43
CA GLU A 156 3.31 -10.64 -23.47
C GLU A 156 3.56 -9.14 -23.36
N ALA A 157 4.39 -8.70 -22.39
CA ALA A 157 4.80 -7.30 -22.22
C ALA A 157 5.44 -6.69 -23.47
N ALA A 158 6.06 -7.52 -24.33
CA ALA A 158 6.68 -7.07 -25.57
C ALA A 158 5.65 -6.73 -26.67
N LYS A 159 4.42 -7.23 -26.58
CA LYS A 159 3.32 -6.99 -27.54
C LYS A 159 2.65 -5.66 -27.25
N GLU A 160 2.28 -4.95 -28.31
CA GLU A 160 1.49 -3.71 -28.25
C GLU A 160 0.03 -4.05 -27.89
N GLY A 161 -0.56 -3.28 -26.98
CA GLY A 161 -1.91 -3.47 -26.47
C GLY A 161 -2.07 -4.62 -25.47
N SER A 162 -0.97 -5.22 -24.99
CA SER A 162 -1.01 -6.36 -24.05
C SER A 162 -1.44 -5.94 -22.65
N SER A 163 -1.14 -4.70 -22.26
CA SER A 163 -1.67 -4.09 -21.06
C SER A 163 -2.81 -3.14 -21.42
N PHE A 164 -4.04 -3.56 -21.11
CA PHE A 164 -5.23 -2.75 -21.41
C PHE A 164 -5.29 -1.44 -20.63
N ASP A 165 -4.57 -1.35 -19.51
CA ASP A 165 -4.46 -0.14 -18.68
C ASP A 165 -3.09 0.55 -18.85
N GLY A 166 -2.16 -0.08 -19.57
CA GLY A 166 -0.81 0.40 -19.83
C GLY A 166 0.20 0.11 -18.71
N GLY A 167 -0.25 -0.36 -17.55
CA GLY A 167 0.57 -0.71 -16.39
C GLY A 167 0.67 -2.22 -16.15
N ASP A 168 1.18 -2.61 -14.97
CA ASP A 168 1.34 -4.01 -14.59
C ASP A 168 0.01 -4.72 -14.34
N GLN A 169 -0.99 -4.03 -13.78
CA GLN A 169 -2.29 -4.64 -13.48
C GLN A 169 -2.98 -5.13 -14.75
N GLY A 170 -3.00 -4.32 -15.82
CA GLY A 170 -3.56 -4.74 -17.11
C GLY A 170 -2.84 -5.94 -17.70
N LEU A 171 -1.51 -5.91 -17.74
CA LEU A 171 -0.70 -7.02 -18.24
C LEU A 171 -0.97 -8.31 -17.45
N PHE A 172 -0.96 -8.24 -16.11
CA PHE A 172 -1.12 -9.42 -15.28
C PHE A 172 -2.54 -9.99 -15.38
N ASN A 173 -3.56 -9.16 -15.52
CA ASN A 173 -4.92 -9.66 -15.77
C ASN A 173 -5.08 -10.27 -17.18
N THR A 174 -4.30 -9.82 -18.17
CA THR A 174 -4.22 -10.49 -19.49
C THR A 174 -3.59 -11.88 -19.39
N VAL A 175 -2.51 -12.03 -18.62
CA VAL A 175 -1.77 -13.32 -18.49
C VAL A 175 -2.44 -14.28 -17.51
N PHE A 176 -3.13 -13.78 -16.49
CA PHE A 176 -3.77 -14.58 -15.44
C PHE A 176 -5.29 -14.32 -15.38
N PRO A 177 -6.06 -14.68 -16.44
CA PRO A 177 -7.50 -14.44 -16.47
C PRO A 177 -8.28 -15.25 -15.42
N ASP A 178 -7.75 -16.42 -15.02
CA ASP A 178 -8.34 -17.32 -14.01
C ASP A 178 -7.54 -17.29 -12.70
N TRP A 179 -7.41 -16.11 -12.08
CA TRP A 179 -6.62 -15.95 -10.85
C TRP A 179 -7.30 -16.55 -9.61
N ASN A 180 -6.49 -16.83 -8.57
CA ASN A 180 -7.00 -17.24 -7.26
C ASN A 180 -7.40 -16.01 -6.45
N ARG A 181 -8.65 -15.98 -5.95
CA ARG A 181 -9.18 -14.80 -5.27
C ARG A 181 -8.72 -14.72 -3.82
N LEU A 182 -7.98 -13.67 -3.49
CA LEU A 182 -7.64 -13.28 -2.13
C LEU A 182 -8.76 -12.42 -1.52
N SER A 183 -8.94 -12.50 -0.20
CA SER A 183 -9.85 -11.60 0.51
C SER A 183 -9.42 -10.14 0.32
N PHE A 184 -10.40 -9.26 0.06
CA PHE A 184 -10.17 -7.82 -0.06
C PHE A 184 -9.52 -7.20 1.19
N CYS A 185 -9.64 -7.84 2.36
CA CYS A 185 -8.98 -7.40 3.59
C CYS A 185 -7.44 -7.41 3.52
N TYR A 186 -6.85 -8.12 2.57
CA TYR A 186 -5.40 -8.13 2.33
C TYR A 186 -4.93 -7.04 1.37
N ASN A 187 -5.84 -6.31 0.73
CA ASN A 187 -5.52 -5.22 -0.19
C ASN A 187 -6.74 -4.27 -0.26
N VAL A 188 -7.05 -3.61 0.86
CA VAL A 188 -8.17 -2.68 0.92
C VAL A 188 -7.80 -1.43 0.16
N THR A 189 -8.48 -1.18 -0.95
CA THR A 189 -8.32 0.01 -1.77
C THR A 189 -9.47 0.99 -1.51
N GLN A 190 -9.13 2.26 -1.25
CA GLN A 190 -10.09 3.36 -1.22
C GLN A 190 -9.56 4.47 -2.12
N GLN A 191 -10.38 4.88 -3.08
CA GLN A 191 -9.97 5.91 -4.01
C GLN A 191 -10.27 7.28 -3.40
N ALA A 192 -9.22 8.10 -3.24
CA ALA A 192 -9.31 9.47 -2.72
C ALA A 192 -10.41 10.32 -3.40
N SER A 193 -10.63 10.12 -4.69
CA SER A 193 -11.62 10.88 -5.47
C SER A 193 -12.99 10.20 -5.63
N SER A 194 -13.22 9.03 -5.03
CA SER A 194 -14.51 8.36 -5.17
C SER A 194 -15.58 9.06 -4.32
N GLN A 195 -16.72 9.36 -4.93
CA GLN A 195 -17.89 9.89 -4.23
C GLN A 195 -18.64 8.79 -3.45
N TYR A 196 -18.28 7.52 -3.67
CA TYR A 196 -18.93 6.39 -3.04
C TYR A 196 -17.90 5.39 -2.52
N GLU A 197 -18.04 5.04 -1.25
CA GLU A 197 -17.33 3.95 -0.61
C GLU A 197 -18.33 3.06 0.09
N TYR A 198 -18.05 1.76 0.09
CA TYR A 198 -18.88 0.82 0.84
C TYR A 198 -18.49 0.80 2.34
N LEU A 199 -18.57 1.97 2.98
CA LEU A 199 -18.14 2.18 4.37
C LEU A 199 -18.75 1.18 5.37
N PRO A 200 -20.06 0.81 5.30
CA PRO A 200 -20.60 -0.25 6.13
C PRO A 200 -19.82 -1.57 6.06
N ALA A 201 -19.36 -1.97 4.87
CA ALA A 201 -18.59 -3.19 4.68
C ALA A 201 -17.18 -3.07 5.29
N LEU A 202 -16.54 -1.90 5.17
CA LEU A 202 -15.27 -1.63 5.83
C LEU A 202 -15.39 -1.71 7.35
N LEU A 203 -16.39 -1.04 7.93
CA LEU A 203 -16.63 -1.06 9.38
C LEU A 203 -16.94 -2.47 9.90
N ALA A 204 -17.78 -3.23 9.18
CA ALA A 204 -18.10 -4.61 9.52
C ALA A 204 -16.89 -5.56 9.46
N ASN A 205 -15.85 -5.22 8.69
CA ASN A 205 -14.65 -6.03 8.53
C ASN A 205 -13.38 -5.37 9.07
N ALA A 206 -13.50 -4.27 9.83
CA ALA A 206 -12.35 -3.47 10.29
C ALA A 206 -11.31 -4.32 11.04
N SER A 207 -11.75 -5.25 11.88
CA SER A 207 -10.87 -6.17 12.62
C SER A 207 -10.16 -7.20 11.74
N LYS A 208 -10.65 -7.45 10.52
CA LYS A 208 -10.07 -8.39 9.56
C LYS A 208 -9.11 -7.71 8.59
N VAL A 209 -9.11 -6.39 8.49
CA VAL A 209 -8.21 -5.66 7.58
C VAL A 209 -6.76 -5.94 7.96
N ARG A 210 -6.00 -6.47 7.01
CA ARG A 210 -4.60 -6.84 7.15
C ARG A 210 -3.67 -5.82 6.48
N ALA A 211 -4.07 -5.26 5.35
CA ALA A 211 -3.32 -4.22 4.66
C ALA A 211 -4.24 -3.24 3.94
N PHE A 212 -3.81 -1.98 3.90
CA PHE A 212 -4.48 -0.89 3.22
C PHE A 212 -3.58 -0.34 2.11
N HIS A 213 -4.14 -0.10 0.94
CA HIS A 213 -3.40 0.33 -0.25
C HIS A 213 -3.82 1.75 -0.63
N PHE A 214 -2.86 2.68 -0.53
CA PHE A 214 -3.04 4.09 -0.84
C PHE A 214 -3.01 4.34 -2.35
N ILE A 215 -4.05 3.84 -3.04
CA ILE A 215 -4.25 4.04 -4.49
C ILE A 215 -4.47 5.51 -4.83
N GLY A 216 -4.24 5.86 -6.10
CA GLY A 216 -4.31 7.24 -6.60
C GLY A 216 -2.95 7.90 -6.73
N SER A 217 -2.93 9.16 -7.14
CA SER A 217 -1.70 9.95 -7.34
C SER A 217 -1.16 10.52 -6.03
N GLN A 218 -2.05 10.92 -5.12
CA GLN A 218 -1.66 11.38 -3.80
C GLN A 218 -1.08 10.21 -3.01
N LYS A 219 0.01 10.44 -2.27
CA LYS A 219 0.62 9.43 -1.39
C LYS A 219 0.75 9.93 0.05
N PRO A 220 0.77 9.04 1.06
CA PRO A 220 0.83 9.43 2.47
C PRO A 220 2.02 10.35 2.81
N TRP A 221 3.15 10.19 2.12
CA TRP A 221 4.37 10.96 2.33
C TRP A 221 4.41 12.32 1.64
N GLU A 222 3.45 12.65 0.79
CA GLU A 222 3.43 13.94 0.07
C GLU A 222 2.97 15.10 0.96
N SER A 223 2.21 14.80 2.01
CA SER A 223 1.77 15.79 2.98
C SER A 223 1.54 15.16 4.34
N ARG A 224 1.88 15.88 5.41
CA ARG A 224 1.52 15.55 6.80
C ARG A 224 0.09 15.97 7.16
N ALA A 225 -0.52 16.84 6.36
CA ALA A 225 -1.89 17.28 6.58
C ALA A 225 -2.84 16.30 5.87
N PHE A 226 -3.44 15.37 6.62
CA PHE A 226 -4.35 14.37 6.09
C PHE A 226 -5.42 14.96 5.16
N GLU A 227 -5.96 16.13 5.52
CA GLU A 227 -7.00 16.84 4.79
C GLU A 227 -6.57 17.26 3.37
N THR A 228 -5.25 17.33 3.11
CA THR A 228 -4.70 17.70 1.80
C THR A 228 -4.48 16.49 0.88
N CYS A 229 -4.45 15.27 1.41
CA CYS A 229 -4.23 14.05 0.63
C CYS A 229 -5.49 13.59 -0.14
N GLY A 230 -6.67 14.13 0.22
CA GLY A 230 -7.93 13.79 -0.43
C GLY A 230 -8.47 12.41 -0.10
N TYR A 231 -7.89 11.66 0.83
CA TYR A 231 -8.43 10.36 1.24
C TYR A 231 -9.70 10.50 2.08
N PRO A 232 -10.61 9.51 2.03
CA PRO A 232 -11.77 9.47 2.92
C PRO A 232 -11.36 9.42 4.40
N ASP A 233 -12.16 9.96 5.31
CA ASP A 233 -11.90 9.91 6.76
C ASP A 233 -11.71 8.48 7.29
N SER A 234 -12.34 7.49 6.65
CA SER A 234 -12.21 6.07 6.96
C SER A 234 -10.78 5.55 6.79
N SER A 235 -9.93 6.24 6.02
CA SER A 235 -8.51 5.90 5.82
C SER A 235 -7.58 6.46 6.91
N ARG A 236 -8.06 7.39 7.75
CA ARG A 236 -7.26 8.11 8.76
C ARG A 236 -6.48 7.18 9.69
N PRO A 237 -7.00 6.03 10.16
CA PRO A 237 -6.22 5.10 10.98
C PRO A 237 -5.01 4.50 10.24
N PHE A 238 -5.15 4.20 8.94
CA PHE A 238 -4.06 3.65 8.13
C PHE A 238 -3.00 4.72 7.82
N TYR A 239 -3.43 5.95 7.58
CA TYR A 239 -2.54 7.09 7.38
C TYR A 239 -1.74 7.39 8.64
N ALA A 240 -2.40 7.37 9.81
CA ALA A 240 -1.73 7.49 11.09
C ALA A 240 -0.72 6.36 11.32
N ALA A 241 -1.07 5.10 10.98
CA ALA A 241 -0.15 3.98 11.07
C ALA A 241 1.10 4.13 10.17
N TRP A 242 0.94 4.73 8.98
CA TRP A 242 2.05 5.06 8.09
C TRP A 242 3.00 6.08 8.76
N TRP A 243 2.48 7.22 9.21
CA TRP A 243 3.28 8.28 9.84
C TRP A 243 3.87 7.87 11.18
N ASP A 244 3.15 7.12 12.02
CA ASP A 244 3.67 6.58 13.28
C ASP A 244 4.89 5.68 13.04
N THR A 245 4.84 4.85 11.99
CA THR A 245 6.00 4.03 11.60
C THR A 245 7.14 4.91 11.11
N PHE A 246 6.84 5.88 10.24
CA PHE A 246 7.85 6.77 9.69
C PHE A 246 8.56 7.53 10.81
N ASP A 247 7.80 8.21 11.67
CA ASP A 247 8.31 9.04 12.76
C ASP A 247 9.05 8.23 13.84
N THR A 248 8.67 6.96 14.04
CA THR A 248 9.38 6.05 14.95
C THR A 248 10.80 5.70 14.47
N HIS A 249 11.02 5.66 13.15
CA HIS A 249 12.26 5.16 12.56
C HIS A 249 13.11 6.25 11.88
N TYR A 250 12.49 7.34 11.45
CA TYR A 250 13.08 8.39 10.64
C TYR A 250 12.70 9.76 11.23
N PHE A 251 13.65 10.39 11.90
CA PHE A 251 13.51 11.74 12.45
C PHE A 251 14.83 12.51 12.26
N GLY A 252 14.79 13.84 12.40
CA GLY A 252 15.95 14.71 12.21
C GLY A 252 16.63 14.51 10.84
N GLU A 253 17.96 14.36 10.86
CA GLU A 253 18.77 14.18 9.65
C GLU A 253 18.38 12.94 8.82
N ARG A 254 17.90 11.87 9.46
CA ARG A 254 17.46 10.66 8.74
C ARG A 254 16.19 10.93 7.93
N ALA A 255 15.21 11.63 8.52
CA ALA A 255 14.01 12.04 7.80
C ALA A 255 14.36 12.99 6.65
N ALA A 256 15.25 13.96 6.90
CA ALA A 256 15.72 14.88 5.87
C ALA A 256 16.41 14.16 4.71
N ALA A 257 17.25 13.16 5.01
CA ALA A 257 17.93 12.35 4.00
C ALA A 257 16.92 11.55 3.14
N VAL A 258 15.91 10.94 3.77
CA VAL A 258 14.85 10.21 3.06
C VAL A 258 14.09 11.12 2.10
N PHE A 259 13.64 12.30 2.55
CA PHE A 259 12.88 13.22 1.69
C PHE A 259 13.73 13.92 0.62
N THR A 260 15.02 14.13 0.90
CA THR A 260 15.97 14.65 -0.10
C THR A 260 16.19 13.63 -1.20
N ALA A 261 16.48 12.38 -0.83
CA ALA A 261 16.63 11.28 -1.78
C ALA A 261 15.34 11.08 -2.57
N SER A 262 14.16 11.09 -1.92
CA SER A 262 12.88 10.89 -2.60
C SER A 262 12.50 12.00 -3.58
N SER A 263 13.13 13.17 -3.47
CA SER A 263 12.96 14.27 -4.43
C SER A 263 13.79 14.08 -5.71
N GLY A 264 14.49 12.94 -5.84
CA GLY A 264 15.38 12.64 -6.98
C GLY A 264 16.77 13.30 -6.87
N VAL A 265 17.12 13.85 -5.71
CA VAL A 265 18.41 14.49 -5.49
C VAL A 265 19.41 13.47 -4.95
N ASP A 266 20.26 12.92 -5.82
CA ASP A 266 21.33 12.00 -5.42
C ASP A 266 22.46 12.77 -4.72
N THR A 267 22.36 12.86 -3.40
CA THR A 267 23.38 13.45 -2.52
C THR A 267 24.03 12.36 -1.70
N GLU A 268 25.34 12.50 -1.44
CA GLU A 268 26.00 11.59 -0.50
C GLU A 268 25.35 11.74 0.88
N LEU A 269 25.00 10.59 1.47
CA LEU A 269 24.44 10.56 2.81
C LEU A 269 25.51 11.04 3.81
N PRO A 270 25.13 11.86 4.81
CA PRO A 270 26.04 12.30 5.87
C PRO A 270 26.80 11.12 6.49
N GLU A 271 28.09 11.34 6.76
CA GLU A 271 28.95 10.33 7.36
C GLU A 271 28.40 9.90 8.73
N GLY A 272 28.22 8.59 8.93
CA GLY A 272 27.68 8.03 10.17
C GLY A 272 26.15 7.92 10.26
N LEU A 273 25.38 8.49 9.31
CA LEU A 273 23.90 8.46 9.31
C LEU A 273 23.33 7.03 9.41
N LEU A 274 23.98 6.08 8.73
CA LEU A 274 23.54 4.68 8.68
C LEU A 274 23.99 3.85 9.89
N THR A 275 24.91 4.39 10.70
CA THR A 275 25.56 3.67 11.83
C THR A 275 25.06 4.10 13.20
N THR A 276 24.39 5.25 13.31
CA THR A 276 23.84 5.75 14.57
C THR A 276 22.60 4.94 14.97
N THR A 277 22.76 4.10 15.99
CA THR A 277 21.62 3.61 16.78
C THR A 277 21.02 4.79 17.52
N VAL A 278 19.79 5.13 17.19
CA VAL A 278 19.05 6.18 17.87
C VAL A 278 18.71 5.70 19.28
N ASP A 279 19.21 6.42 20.28
CA ASP A 279 18.73 6.27 21.66
C ASP A 279 17.38 6.99 21.80
N LYS A 280 16.31 6.19 21.88
CA LYS A 280 14.92 6.66 22.02
C LYS A 280 14.64 7.40 23.34
N THR A 281 15.60 7.44 24.27
CA THR A 281 15.44 8.11 25.57
C THR A 281 15.89 9.57 25.56
N LEU A 282 16.57 10.02 24.51
CA LEU A 282 17.06 11.39 24.40
C LEU A 282 16.15 12.19 23.46
N GLY A 283 15.40 13.14 24.02
CA GLY A 283 14.68 14.14 23.22
C GLY A 283 15.61 14.99 22.36
N GLU A 284 15.05 15.63 21.33
CA GLU A 284 15.72 16.36 20.23
C GLU A 284 16.82 17.37 20.65
N ALA A 285 16.83 17.81 21.91
CA ALA A 285 17.80 18.76 22.44
C ALA A 285 19.25 18.27 22.43
N TRP A 286 19.52 16.96 22.40
CA TRP A 286 20.90 16.46 22.39
C TRP A 286 21.60 16.65 21.03
N ASN A 287 20.84 16.65 19.92
CA ASN A 287 21.40 16.74 18.57
C ASN A 287 21.54 18.17 18.05
N LEU A 288 21.00 19.15 18.78
CA LEU A 288 21.10 20.56 18.44
C LEU A 288 22.35 21.15 19.07
N SER A 289 23.45 21.18 18.33
CA SER A 289 24.59 22.08 18.60
C SER A 289 24.20 23.53 18.26
N LEU A 290 23.21 24.06 18.97
CA LEU A 290 22.87 25.48 18.92
C LEU A 290 23.44 26.13 20.18
N ASP A 291 24.29 27.13 20.02
CA ASP A 291 24.64 28.03 21.13
C ASP A 291 23.32 28.55 21.72
N LYS A 292 23.12 28.27 23.01
CA LYS A 292 21.86 28.50 23.71
C LYS A 292 21.60 30.00 23.80
N HIS A 293 20.90 30.56 22.82
CA HIS A 293 20.33 31.90 22.95
C HIS A 293 19.10 31.82 23.85
N VAL A 294 19.33 32.10 25.14
CA VAL A 294 18.27 32.19 26.14
C VAL A 294 17.50 33.48 25.88
N ASN A 295 16.20 33.38 25.55
CA ASN A 295 15.35 34.55 25.37
C ASN A 295 14.90 35.07 26.75
N GLU A 296 14.62 36.37 26.86
CA GLU A 296 14.30 37.02 28.15
C GLU A 296 13.05 36.48 28.85
N TRP A 297 12.22 35.69 28.17
CA TRP A 297 11.00 35.07 28.73
C TRP A 297 11.29 33.78 29.51
N ASP A 298 12.48 33.18 29.36
CA ASP A 298 12.88 31.98 30.11
C ASP A 298 13.28 32.28 31.57
N ARG A 299 13.16 33.54 32.02
CA ARG A 299 13.53 34.00 33.37
C ARG A 299 12.34 34.25 34.30
N GLU A 300 11.11 34.04 33.85
CA GLU A 300 9.94 34.23 34.71
C GLU A 300 9.55 32.92 35.41
N GLU A 301 9.70 32.90 36.74
CA GLU A 301 9.20 31.81 37.59
C GLU A 301 7.68 31.68 37.45
N THR A 302 7.22 30.56 36.92
CA THR A 302 5.78 30.27 36.79
C THR A 302 5.19 29.90 38.15
N SER A 303 4.63 30.89 38.85
CA SER A 303 3.76 30.66 39.99
C SER A 303 2.35 30.29 39.51
N GLY A 304 1.87 29.11 39.93
CA GLY A 304 0.44 28.84 40.15
C GLY A 304 -0.41 28.47 38.93
N TYR A 305 -0.37 27.20 38.53
CA TYR A 305 -1.47 26.57 37.79
C TYR A 305 -2.01 25.38 38.59
N THR A 306 -3.27 25.47 39.01
CA THR A 306 -4.05 24.33 39.53
C THR A 306 -5.04 23.88 38.44
N PRO A 307 -5.08 22.61 38.05
CA PRO A 307 -6.02 22.11 37.04
C PRO A 307 -7.46 22.17 37.58
N GLY A 308 -8.32 22.94 36.92
CA GLY A 308 -9.77 22.92 37.14
C GLY A 308 -10.41 21.78 36.33
N VAL A 309 -11.16 20.92 37.00
CA VAL A 309 -11.98 19.88 36.37
C VAL A 309 -13.20 20.53 35.72
N LEU A 310 -13.37 20.34 34.42
CA LEU A 310 -14.58 20.70 33.66
C LEU A 310 -15.53 19.50 33.68
N GLU A 311 -16.57 19.56 34.51
CA GLU A 311 -17.70 18.62 34.46
C GLU A 311 -18.69 19.05 33.36
N LEU A 312 -18.94 18.16 32.39
CA LEU A 312 -20.01 18.32 31.41
C LEU A 312 -21.32 17.71 31.94
N ASN A 313 -22.38 18.52 31.99
CA ASN A 313 -23.72 18.01 32.32
C ASN A 313 -24.24 17.07 31.23
N PRO A 314 -24.88 15.94 31.57
CA PRO A 314 -25.50 15.06 30.58
C PRO A 314 -26.71 15.75 29.94
N PRO A 315 -27.01 15.47 28.66
CA PRO A 315 -28.14 16.05 27.97
C PRO A 315 -29.46 15.64 28.67
N LYS A 316 -30.32 16.65 28.88
CA LYS A 316 -31.73 16.45 29.22
C LYS A 316 -32.47 16.08 27.94
N GLU A 317 -33.22 14.98 28.03
CA GLU A 317 -34.10 14.37 27.03
C GLU A 317 -33.44 13.30 26.13
N LEU A 318 -33.73 12.04 26.50
CA LEU A 318 -33.62 10.86 25.66
C LEU A 318 -34.71 10.97 24.59
N VAL A 319 -34.34 10.96 23.31
CA VAL A 319 -35.31 10.78 22.23
C VAL A 319 -35.93 9.39 22.39
N GLU A 320 -37.26 9.35 22.50
CA GLU A 320 -38.03 8.11 22.67
C GLU A 320 -37.76 7.13 21.53
N ALA A 321 -37.70 5.85 21.88
CA ALA A 321 -37.51 4.76 20.93
C ALA A 321 -38.65 4.77 19.90
N TYR A 322 -38.30 4.75 18.62
CA TYR A 322 -39.27 4.49 17.55
C TYR A 322 -39.83 3.07 17.74
N GLU A 323 -41.15 2.95 17.89
CA GLU A 323 -41.85 1.68 17.80
C GLU A 323 -41.69 1.14 16.37
N VAL A 324 -41.03 -0.01 16.25
CA VAL A 324 -40.99 -0.79 15.01
C VAL A 324 -42.34 -1.45 14.87
N ASN A 325 -43.15 -0.97 13.92
CA ASN A 325 -44.39 -1.62 13.56
C ASN A 325 -44.04 -2.87 12.72
N ASP A 326 -44.29 -4.05 13.27
CA ASP A 326 -43.89 -5.35 12.73
C ASP A 326 -44.86 -5.88 11.65
N ASP A 327 -45.46 -4.96 10.88
CA ASP A 327 -46.29 -5.32 9.73
C ASP A 327 -45.38 -5.65 8.55
N LYS A 328 -45.13 -6.94 8.33
CA LYS A 328 -44.53 -7.47 7.10
C LYS A 328 -45.41 -7.14 5.90
N VAL A 329 -45.18 -5.98 5.30
CA VAL A 329 -45.64 -5.69 3.94
C VAL A 329 -44.57 -6.19 3.00
N GLU A 330 -44.83 -7.31 2.29
CA GLU A 330 -43.98 -7.69 1.17
C GLU A 330 -44.01 -6.56 0.12
N PRO A 331 -42.84 -6.09 -0.37
CA PRO A 331 -42.82 -5.02 -1.35
C PRO A 331 -43.51 -5.47 -2.65
N GLU A 332 -44.39 -4.62 -3.19
CA GLU A 332 -44.99 -4.86 -4.49
C GLU A 332 -43.92 -4.89 -5.58
N LYS A 333 -43.97 -5.93 -6.41
CA LYS A 333 -43.06 -6.14 -7.54
C LYS A 333 -43.29 -5.05 -8.58
N GLN A 334 -42.34 -4.12 -8.70
CA GLN A 334 -42.43 -2.97 -9.60
C GLN A 334 -42.06 -3.27 -11.06
N PHE A 335 -41.47 -4.43 -11.38
CA PHE A 335 -40.97 -4.70 -12.72
C PHE A 335 -41.73 -5.83 -13.45
N PRO A 336 -42.12 -5.63 -14.72
CA PRO A 336 -42.90 -6.62 -15.49
C PRO A 336 -42.26 -8.01 -15.65
N TRP A 337 -40.95 -8.14 -15.46
CA TRP A 337 -40.21 -9.40 -15.63
C TRP A 337 -40.02 -10.20 -14.32
N ASP A 338 -40.40 -9.67 -13.15
CA ASP A 338 -40.33 -10.38 -11.86
C ASP A 338 -41.33 -11.55 -11.74
N ALA A 339 -42.15 -11.75 -12.77
CA ALA A 339 -43.07 -12.88 -12.89
C ALA A 339 -42.45 -14.09 -13.64
N HIS A 340 -41.29 -13.96 -14.28
CA HIS A 340 -40.73 -15.01 -15.13
C HIS A 340 -39.34 -15.42 -14.64
N LYS A 341 -39.27 -16.46 -13.81
CA LYS A 341 -38.02 -17.17 -13.56
C LYS A 341 -37.64 -17.97 -14.80
N VAL A 342 -36.78 -17.41 -15.64
CA VAL A 342 -36.06 -18.19 -16.65
C VAL A 342 -34.76 -18.68 -15.99
N PRO A 343 -34.42 -19.98 -16.05
CA PRO A 343 -33.13 -20.45 -15.55
C PRO A 343 -31.99 -19.76 -16.31
N ALA A 344 -30.89 -19.49 -15.62
CA ALA A 344 -29.71 -18.86 -16.21
C ALA A 344 -29.17 -19.70 -17.38
N THR A 345 -29.38 -19.25 -18.61
CA THR A 345 -28.70 -19.79 -19.78
C THR A 345 -27.34 -19.14 -19.88
N ARG A 346 -26.29 -19.86 -19.47
CA ARG A 346 -24.92 -19.58 -19.91
C ARG A 346 -24.91 -19.76 -21.44
N TYR A 347 -24.68 -18.67 -22.16
CA TYR A 347 -24.47 -18.70 -23.60
C TYR A 347 -22.96 -18.62 -23.85
N PHE A 348 -22.35 -19.75 -24.18
CA PHE A 348 -21.05 -19.78 -24.83
C PHE A 348 -21.34 -19.84 -26.34
N PRO A 349 -20.92 -18.85 -27.15
CA PRO A 349 -20.93 -19.03 -28.58
C PRO A 349 -19.85 -20.05 -28.94
N GLU A 350 -20.26 -21.23 -29.41
CA GLU A 350 -19.37 -22.14 -30.12
C GLU A 350 -18.98 -21.52 -31.48
N ASP A 351 -17.69 -21.62 -31.77
CA ASP A 351 -17.01 -21.44 -33.06
C ASP A 351 -17.22 -20.15 -33.85
N ARG A 352 -16.15 -19.35 -33.91
CA ARG A 352 -15.64 -18.75 -35.16
C ARG A 352 -14.19 -18.34 -35.08
#